data_AF-A0A1F4DSN1-F1
#
_entry.id   AF-A0A1F4DSN1-F1
#
_cell.length_a   1.000
_cell.length_b   1.000
_cell.length_c   1.000
_cell.angle_alpha   90.00
_cell.angle_beta   90.00
_cell.angle_gamma   90.00
#
_symmetry.space_group_name_H-M   'P 1'
#
loop_
_entity.id
_entity.type
_entity.pdbx_description
1 polymer ?
#
loop_
_entity_poly.entity_id
_entity_poly.type
_entity_poly.pdbx_seq_one_letter_code
_entity_poly.pdbx_strand_id
1 'polypeptide(L)'
;MNRFKSTFLALMMLGLAPAGAWAGPGDGIAGTAHDFSGKSTSSGSTTGLCTFCHTPHKALQTQLLWNHTLSTNTFSWDAATTTAGTTFPSFRGDTYKGPTAKCLSCHDGSVAIGDIAWFGGSKPSVVDSERHGEGADVNVGFGGNLTGNHPVAMPYPYLNARNTYNPRNRSCPHVQRGKSG
;
A
#
# COMPACT_ATOMS: atom_id res chain seq x y z
N MET A 1 33.64 44.13 47.04
CA MET A 1 32.29 43.97 46.43
C MET A 1 32.48 43.92 44.91
N ASN A 2 32.48 42.73 44.28
CA ASN A 2 32.32 42.55 42.81
C ASN A 2 32.52 41.11 42.30
N ARG A 3 32.89 40.13 43.15
CA ARG A 3 33.12 38.74 42.70
C ARG A 3 31.88 37.83 42.71
N PHE A 4 30.73 38.31 43.22
CA PHE A 4 29.49 37.53 43.31
C PHE A 4 28.53 37.68 42.12
N LYS A 5 28.81 38.60 41.19
CA LYS A 5 27.91 38.86 40.03
C LYS A 5 28.23 38.03 38.80
N SER A 6 29.45 37.47 38.70
CA SER A 6 29.92 36.78 37.49
C SER A 6 29.56 35.28 37.44
N THR A 7 29.20 34.67 38.56
CA THR A 7 28.86 33.24 38.62
C THR A 7 27.38 32.96 38.30
N PHE A 8 26.50 33.95 38.36
CA PHE A 8 25.07 33.77 38.03
C PHE A 8 24.77 33.79 36.53
N LEU A 9 25.65 34.38 35.71
CA LEU A 9 25.42 34.45 34.26
C LEU A 9 25.86 33.18 33.51
N ALA A 10 26.79 32.39 34.07
CA ALA A 10 27.27 31.17 33.44
C ALA A 10 26.30 29.97 33.61
N LEU A 11 25.37 30.04 34.57
CA LEU A 11 24.38 28.98 34.79
C LEU A 11 23.09 29.17 33.98
N MET A 12 22.88 30.34 33.37
CA MET A 12 21.64 30.68 32.65
C MET A 12 21.75 30.47 31.12
N MET A 13 22.85 29.88 30.62
CA MET A 13 23.00 29.44 29.23
C MET A 13 22.95 27.92 29.05
N LEU A 14 22.70 27.15 30.11
CA LEU A 14 22.53 25.69 30.06
C LEU A 14 21.05 25.29 30.14
N GLY A 15 20.16 26.07 29.51
CA GLY A 15 18.71 25.96 29.70
C GLY A 15 17.87 25.85 28.44
N LEU A 16 18.47 25.68 27.26
CA LEU A 16 17.72 25.58 26.00
C LEU A 16 18.37 24.54 25.06
N ALA A 17 18.48 23.29 25.52
CA ALA A 17 18.59 22.18 24.58
C ALA A 17 17.24 22.05 23.87
N PRO A 18 17.14 22.21 22.54
CA PRO A 18 15.91 21.88 21.85
C PRO A 18 15.67 20.39 22.06
N ALA A 19 14.62 20.05 22.80
CA ALA A 19 14.03 18.71 22.81
C ALA A 19 13.36 18.45 21.46
N GLY A 20 14.14 18.53 20.38
CA GLY A 20 13.79 18.02 19.08
C GLY A 20 14.19 16.56 19.03
N ALA A 21 13.51 15.71 19.79
CA ALA A 21 13.45 14.30 19.45
C ALA A 21 12.57 14.22 18.20
N TRP A 22 13.16 14.48 17.03
CA TRP A 22 12.56 14.08 15.78
C TRP A 22 12.40 12.57 15.91
N ALA A 23 11.15 12.10 15.97
CA ALA A 23 10.90 10.66 15.84
C ALA A 23 11.68 10.21 14.60
N GLY A 24 12.64 9.32 14.79
CA GLY A 24 13.38 8.75 13.67
C GLY A 24 12.38 8.19 12.65
N PRO A 25 12.76 8.08 11.37
CA PRO A 25 11.96 7.33 10.41
C PRO A 25 11.58 5.99 11.04
N GLY A 26 10.29 5.71 11.16
CA GLY A 26 9.85 4.42 11.69
C GLY A 26 10.38 3.29 10.80
N ASP A 27 10.53 2.08 11.36
CA ASP A 27 11.08 0.91 10.66
C ASP A 27 10.23 0.47 9.44
N GLY A 28 9.07 1.09 9.23
CA GLY A 28 8.22 0.86 8.09
C GLY A 28 7.66 -0.56 8.12
N ILE A 29 8.02 -1.37 7.12
CA ILE A 29 7.64 -2.78 7.04
C ILE A 29 8.79 -3.72 7.39
N ALA A 30 9.96 -3.20 7.81
CA ALA A 30 11.08 -4.03 8.23
C ALA A 30 10.69 -4.89 9.44
N GLY A 31 11.02 -6.18 9.40
CA GLY A 31 10.65 -7.17 10.42
C GLY A 31 9.17 -7.57 10.43
N THR A 32 8.34 -7.08 9.50
CA THR A 32 6.94 -7.49 9.37
C THR A 32 6.80 -8.71 8.45
N ALA A 33 5.60 -9.29 8.36
CA ALA A 33 5.32 -10.36 7.39
C ALA A 33 5.48 -9.93 5.91
N HIS A 34 5.52 -8.62 5.62
CA HIS A 34 5.79 -8.08 4.29
C HIS A 34 7.25 -7.63 4.12
N ASP A 35 8.13 -7.99 5.06
CA ASP A 35 9.57 -7.82 4.87
C ASP A 35 10.11 -8.94 3.99
N PHE A 36 10.26 -8.63 2.70
CA PHE A 36 10.87 -9.53 1.73
C PHE A 36 12.34 -9.20 1.47
N SER A 37 12.96 -8.34 2.28
CA SER A 37 14.35 -7.97 2.11
C SER A 37 15.27 -9.21 2.19
N GLY A 38 16.29 -9.26 1.34
CA GLY A 38 17.23 -10.38 1.30
C GLY A 38 16.79 -11.56 0.42
N LYS A 39 15.56 -11.60 -0.11
CA LYS A 39 15.22 -12.50 -1.22
C LYS A 39 16.05 -12.11 -2.44
N SER A 40 16.52 -13.10 -3.21
CA SER A 40 17.43 -12.87 -4.34
C SER A 40 16.90 -13.47 -5.63
N THR A 41 17.09 -12.75 -6.74
CA THR A 41 16.85 -13.30 -8.07
C THR A 41 17.78 -14.49 -8.35
N SER A 42 17.48 -15.27 -9.39
CA SER A 42 18.40 -16.31 -9.88
C SER A 42 19.76 -15.79 -10.34
N SER A 43 19.89 -14.48 -10.58
CA SER A 43 21.16 -13.80 -10.90
C SER A 43 21.91 -13.31 -9.66
N GLY A 44 21.44 -13.62 -8.45
CA GLY A 44 22.06 -13.23 -7.18
C GLY A 44 21.82 -11.77 -6.78
N SER A 45 20.90 -11.06 -7.45
CA SER A 45 20.56 -9.69 -7.08
C SER A 45 19.56 -9.68 -5.93
N THR A 46 19.88 -9.01 -4.84
CA THR A 46 19.01 -8.91 -3.66
C THR A 46 17.88 -7.92 -3.90
N THR A 47 16.72 -8.23 -3.35
CA THR A 47 15.53 -7.37 -3.37
C THR A 47 15.57 -6.38 -2.22
N GLY A 48 15.11 -5.16 -2.51
CA GLY A 48 14.90 -4.14 -1.48
C GLY A 48 13.55 -4.33 -0.79
N LEU A 49 13.43 -3.75 0.41
CA LEU A 49 12.25 -3.85 1.28
C LEU A 49 10.93 -3.56 0.53
N CYS A 50 10.91 -2.53 -0.31
CA CYS A 50 9.71 -2.09 -1.01
C CYS A 50 9.56 -2.71 -2.41
N THR A 51 10.55 -3.45 -2.90
CA THR A 51 10.66 -3.85 -4.32
C THR A 51 9.54 -4.77 -4.78
N PHE A 52 8.96 -5.55 -3.86
CA PHE A 52 7.84 -6.43 -4.19
C PHE A 52 6.57 -5.64 -4.51
N CYS A 53 6.33 -4.52 -3.84
CA CYS A 53 5.14 -3.71 -4.05
C CYS A 53 5.38 -2.56 -5.03
N HIS A 54 6.56 -1.93 -4.98
CA HIS A 54 6.87 -0.69 -5.68
C HIS A 54 8.21 -0.78 -6.42
N THR A 55 8.32 -0.05 -7.52
CA THR A 55 9.60 0.18 -8.19
C THR A 55 9.75 1.65 -8.57
N PRO A 56 10.95 2.25 -8.45
CA PRO A 56 11.16 3.62 -8.90
C PRO A 56 10.93 3.79 -10.40
N HIS A 57 11.22 2.77 -11.23
CA HIS A 57 11.04 2.81 -12.69
C HIS A 57 10.58 1.44 -13.23
N LYS A 58 9.97 1.43 -14.42
CA LYS A 58 9.54 0.21 -15.13
C LYS A 58 8.52 -0.64 -14.36
N ALA A 59 7.63 0.03 -13.62
CA ALA A 59 6.53 -0.61 -12.93
C ALA A 59 5.63 -1.39 -13.90
N LEU A 60 5.12 -2.53 -13.43
CA LEU A 60 4.08 -3.29 -14.14
C LEU A 60 2.82 -2.44 -14.30
N GLN A 61 2.51 -1.60 -13.32
CA GLN A 61 1.46 -0.58 -13.41
C GLN A 61 1.92 0.78 -12.90
N THR A 62 1.56 1.85 -13.60
CA THR A 62 1.94 3.23 -13.23
C THR A 62 1.28 3.70 -11.93
N GLN A 63 0.11 3.17 -11.58
CA GLN A 63 -0.57 3.52 -10.35
C GLN A 63 0.19 2.96 -9.13
N LEU A 64 0.64 3.88 -8.28
CA LEU A 64 1.56 3.64 -7.17
C LEU A 64 2.92 3.07 -7.60
N LEU A 65 3.27 3.14 -8.89
CA LEU A 65 4.43 2.45 -9.45
C LEU A 65 4.50 0.98 -9.02
N TRP A 66 3.35 0.30 -9.09
CA TRP A 66 3.17 -1.04 -8.57
C TRP A 66 3.98 -2.07 -9.36
N ASN A 67 4.73 -2.89 -8.63
CA ASN A 67 5.76 -3.77 -9.19
C ASN A 67 5.44 -5.27 -9.13
N HIS A 68 4.30 -5.66 -8.55
CA HIS A 68 3.84 -7.05 -8.50
C HIS A 68 2.80 -7.34 -9.59
N THR A 69 2.78 -8.58 -10.07
CA THR A 69 1.84 -9.00 -11.10
C THR A 69 0.43 -9.06 -10.55
N LEU A 70 -0.49 -8.31 -11.15
CA LEU A 70 -1.87 -8.29 -10.68
C LEU A 70 -2.59 -9.59 -11.02
N SER A 71 -3.40 -10.04 -10.06
CA SER A 71 -4.30 -11.17 -10.25
C SER A 71 -5.27 -10.92 -11.41
N THR A 72 -5.57 -11.99 -12.13
CA THR A 72 -6.60 -12.00 -13.16
C THR A 72 -7.96 -12.43 -12.65
N ASN A 73 -8.07 -12.80 -11.37
CA ASN A 73 -9.33 -13.18 -10.75
C ASN A 73 -10.31 -12.01 -10.71
N THR A 74 -11.59 -12.36 -10.75
CA THR A 74 -12.68 -11.43 -10.50
C THR A 74 -13.08 -11.57 -9.04
N PHE A 75 -12.99 -10.46 -8.31
CA PHE A 75 -13.29 -10.41 -6.89
C PHE A 75 -14.75 -10.05 -6.64
N SER A 76 -15.37 -10.75 -5.70
CA SER A 76 -16.76 -10.53 -5.29
C SER A 76 -16.98 -10.85 -3.81
N TRP A 77 -17.89 -10.11 -3.19
CA TRP A 77 -18.37 -10.35 -1.84
C TRP A 77 -19.68 -11.14 -1.84
N ASP A 78 -20.03 -11.67 -0.67
CA ASP A 78 -21.30 -12.30 -0.36
C ASP A 78 -22.45 -11.28 -0.27
N ALA A 79 -22.16 -10.06 0.20
CA ALA A 79 -23.10 -8.96 0.21
C ALA A 79 -23.12 -8.21 -1.14
N ALA A 80 -24.30 -7.79 -1.58
CA ALA A 80 -24.48 -7.01 -2.82
C ALA A 80 -24.41 -5.49 -2.61
N THR A 81 -24.71 -5.00 -1.40
CA THR A 81 -24.66 -3.57 -1.06
C THR A 81 -24.18 -3.32 0.38
N THR A 82 -23.55 -2.17 0.63
CA THR A 82 -23.30 -1.68 2.00
C THR A 82 -24.62 -1.35 2.73
N THR A 83 -24.56 -1.15 4.05
CA THR A 83 -25.71 -0.69 4.85
C THR A 83 -26.36 0.60 4.32
N ALA A 84 -25.55 1.48 3.71
CA ALA A 84 -26.01 2.73 3.09
C ALA A 84 -26.50 2.56 1.63
N GLY A 85 -26.63 1.33 1.13
CA GLY A 85 -27.12 1.04 -0.23
C GLY A 85 -26.11 1.28 -1.36
N THR A 86 -24.81 1.35 -1.04
CA THR A 86 -23.76 1.39 -2.07
C THR A 86 -23.52 -0.02 -2.59
N THR A 87 -23.73 -0.24 -3.89
CA THR A 87 -23.48 -1.54 -4.53
C THR A 87 -21.99 -1.91 -4.44
N PHE A 88 -21.70 -3.12 -3.96
CA PHE A 88 -20.35 -3.68 -4.03
C PHE A 88 -19.99 -3.93 -5.50
N PRO A 89 -18.80 -3.55 -5.96
CA PRO A 89 -18.40 -3.81 -7.32
C PRO A 89 -18.06 -5.29 -7.46
N SER A 90 -18.08 -5.77 -8.70
CA SER A 90 -17.19 -6.85 -9.08
C SER A 90 -16.01 -6.24 -9.81
N PHE A 91 -14.79 -6.57 -9.41
CA PHE A 91 -13.59 -5.97 -9.99
C PHE A 91 -12.52 -7.03 -10.23
N ARG A 92 -11.70 -6.79 -11.25
CA ARG A 92 -10.45 -7.50 -11.50
C ARG A 92 -9.28 -6.62 -11.08
N GLY A 93 -8.16 -7.20 -10.64
CA GLY A 93 -7.09 -6.51 -9.93
C GLY A 93 -6.68 -5.11 -10.45
N ASP A 94 -6.67 -4.89 -11.77
CA ASP A 94 -6.28 -3.62 -12.42
C ASP A 94 -7.42 -2.65 -12.71
N THR A 95 -8.66 -3.15 -12.71
CA THR A 95 -9.88 -2.37 -12.99
C THR A 95 -10.23 -1.44 -11.84
N TYR A 96 -9.69 -1.70 -10.64
CA TYR A 96 -9.87 -0.85 -9.47
C TYR A 96 -8.65 0.02 -9.15
N LYS A 97 -8.91 1.24 -8.69
CA LYS A 97 -7.89 2.29 -8.49
C LYS A 97 -7.48 2.48 -7.02
N GLY A 98 -8.09 1.79 -6.07
CA GLY A 98 -7.66 1.84 -4.67
C GLY A 98 -6.47 0.91 -4.40
N PRO A 99 -5.61 1.26 -3.42
CA PRO A 99 -4.39 0.54 -3.12
C PRO A 99 -4.64 -0.90 -2.64
N THR A 100 -5.72 -1.14 -1.89
CA THR A 100 -5.99 -2.44 -1.26
C THR A 100 -6.32 -3.56 -2.26
N ALA A 101 -6.81 -3.22 -3.46
CA ALA A 101 -7.02 -4.21 -4.52
C ALA A 101 -5.70 -4.84 -5.01
N LYS A 102 -4.58 -4.12 -4.89
CA LYS A 102 -3.27 -4.61 -5.32
C LYS A 102 -2.73 -5.68 -4.37
N CYS A 103 -3.05 -5.61 -3.08
CA CYS A 103 -2.66 -6.62 -2.09
C CYS A 103 -3.25 -8.00 -2.42
N LEU A 104 -4.43 -8.04 -3.03
CA LEU A 104 -5.12 -9.29 -3.38
C LEU A 104 -4.34 -10.14 -4.37
N SER A 105 -3.40 -9.60 -5.15
CA SER A 105 -2.58 -10.42 -6.05
C SER A 105 -1.58 -11.31 -5.32
N CYS A 106 -1.24 -11.00 -4.07
CA CYS A 106 -0.50 -11.92 -3.21
C CYS A 106 -1.45 -12.82 -2.39
N HIS A 107 -2.57 -12.24 -1.97
CA HIS A 107 -3.49 -12.85 -0.99
C HIS A 107 -4.64 -13.66 -1.59
N ASP A 108 -4.68 -13.87 -2.91
CA ASP A 108 -5.69 -14.72 -3.56
C ASP A 108 -5.13 -16.06 -4.07
N GLY A 109 -3.82 -16.29 -3.87
CA GLY A 109 -3.13 -17.51 -4.27
C GLY A 109 -2.91 -17.69 -5.77
N SER A 110 -3.33 -16.75 -6.63
CA SER A 110 -3.21 -16.90 -8.08
C SER A 110 -1.81 -16.60 -8.61
N VAL A 111 -1.15 -15.58 -8.04
CA VAL A 111 0.17 -15.12 -8.45
C VAL A 111 1.18 -15.42 -7.35
N ALA A 112 2.39 -15.84 -7.75
CA ALA A 112 3.46 -16.08 -6.79
C ALA A 112 3.94 -14.77 -6.15
N ILE A 113 4.35 -14.82 -4.88
CA ILE A 113 4.78 -13.63 -4.13
C ILE A 113 5.91 -12.88 -4.87
N GLY A 114 6.86 -13.60 -5.47
CA GLY A 114 7.99 -13.01 -6.20
C GLY A 114 7.79 -12.79 -7.70
N ASP A 115 6.56 -12.81 -8.23
CA ASP A 115 6.29 -12.44 -9.63
C ASP A 115 6.23 -10.91 -9.81
N ILE A 116 7.41 -10.31 -9.79
CA ILE A 116 7.64 -8.86 -9.82
C ILE A 116 8.43 -8.46 -11.07
N ALA A 117 8.38 -7.19 -11.47
CA ALA A 117 9.29 -6.67 -12.50
C ALA A 117 10.66 -6.28 -11.92
N TRP A 118 11.70 -6.39 -12.74
CA TRP A 118 13.08 -6.05 -12.37
C TRP A 118 13.62 -4.85 -13.14
N PHE A 119 14.67 -4.23 -12.58
CA PHE A 119 15.30 -3.02 -13.09
C PHE A 119 15.79 -3.09 -14.55
N GLY A 120 16.05 -4.29 -15.08
CA GLY A 120 16.48 -4.51 -16.47
C GLY A 120 15.35 -4.43 -17.51
N GLY A 121 14.10 -4.21 -17.10
CA GLY A 121 12.94 -4.19 -18.00
C GLY A 121 12.45 -5.58 -18.42
N SER A 122 13.04 -6.64 -17.88
CA SER A 122 12.57 -8.02 -18.02
C SER A 122 11.96 -8.51 -16.71
N LYS A 123 10.93 -9.35 -16.79
CA LYS A 123 10.49 -10.15 -15.66
C LYS A 123 11.50 -11.30 -15.47
N PRO A 124 12.29 -11.33 -14.38
CA PRO A 124 13.19 -12.44 -14.12
C PRO A 124 12.37 -13.71 -13.80
N SER A 125 13.06 -14.83 -13.63
CA SER A 125 12.52 -15.97 -12.90
C SER A 125 11.90 -15.49 -11.59
N VAL A 126 10.74 -16.06 -11.24
CA VAL A 126 10.02 -15.75 -10.00
C VAL A 126 10.99 -15.85 -8.81
N VAL A 127 11.16 -14.74 -8.09
CA VAL A 127 12.13 -14.61 -6.97
C VAL A 127 11.70 -15.43 -5.76
N ASP A 128 10.39 -15.60 -5.61
CA ASP A 128 9.74 -16.38 -4.58
C ASP A 128 8.50 -17.06 -5.18
N SER A 129 8.53 -18.39 -5.29
CA SER A 129 7.48 -19.19 -5.90
C SER A 129 6.29 -19.45 -4.96
N GLU A 130 6.36 -18.99 -3.72
CA GLU A 130 5.30 -19.16 -2.75
C GLU A 130 3.98 -18.56 -3.25
N ARG A 131 2.90 -19.32 -3.05
CA ARG A 131 1.51 -18.93 -3.24
C ARG A 131 0.76 -19.36 -2.00
N HIS A 132 -0.12 -18.49 -1.50
CA HIS A 132 -0.97 -18.87 -0.39
C HIS A 132 -2.05 -19.83 -0.88
N GLY A 133 -2.12 -21.02 -0.30
CA GLY A 133 -3.15 -22.01 -0.60
C GLY A 133 -4.53 -21.59 -0.09
N GLU A 134 -5.57 -22.29 -0.53
CA GLU A 134 -6.92 -22.16 0.01
C GLU A 134 -6.92 -22.50 1.51
N GLY A 135 -7.61 -21.68 2.32
CA GLY A 135 -7.72 -21.89 3.77
C GLY A 135 -6.51 -21.44 4.60
N ALA A 136 -5.44 -20.92 3.99
CA ALA A 136 -4.39 -20.24 4.75
C ALA A 136 -4.93 -18.93 5.35
N ASP A 137 -4.55 -18.60 6.58
CA ASP A 137 -5.01 -17.37 7.28
C ASP A 137 -4.69 -16.09 6.51
N VAL A 138 -3.59 -16.10 5.75
CA VAL A 138 -3.15 -15.00 4.89
C VAL A 138 -3.80 -15.03 3.51
N ASN A 139 -4.59 -16.05 3.17
CA ASN A 139 -5.35 -16.07 1.92
C ASN A 139 -6.74 -15.46 2.14
N VAL A 140 -6.92 -14.24 1.63
CA VAL A 140 -8.12 -13.42 1.85
C VAL A 140 -9.08 -13.50 0.67
N GLY A 141 -8.70 -14.15 -0.43
CA GLY A 141 -9.45 -14.04 -1.67
C GLY A 141 -9.29 -15.20 -2.62
N PHE A 142 -9.07 -16.42 -2.14
CA PHE A 142 -8.76 -17.57 -2.98
C PHE A 142 -9.73 -17.67 -4.17
N GLY A 143 -9.17 -17.67 -5.39
CA GLY A 143 -9.97 -17.72 -6.63
C GLY A 143 -10.88 -16.50 -6.88
N GLY A 144 -10.72 -15.40 -6.14
CA GLY A 144 -11.55 -14.20 -6.20
C GLY A 144 -12.68 -14.15 -5.16
N ASN A 145 -12.82 -15.16 -4.30
CA ASN A 145 -13.91 -15.21 -3.34
C ASN A 145 -13.58 -14.41 -2.07
N LEU A 146 -14.29 -13.30 -1.82
CA LEU A 146 -14.14 -12.45 -0.63
C LEU A 146 -15.24 -12.70 0.43
N THR A 147 -15.96 -13.83 0.35
CA THR A 147 -17.01 -14.19 1.31
C THR A 147 -16.46 -14.23 2.74
N GLY A 148 -17.19 -13.65 3.69
CA GLY A 148 -16.78 -13.58 5.09
C GLY A 148 -15.67 -12.58 5.41
N ASN A 149 -15.05 -11.95 4.39
CA ASN A 149 -14.01 -10.95 4.58
C ASN A 149 -14.57 -9.53 4.57
N HIS A 150 -13.95 -8.64 5.36
CA HIS A 150 -14.33 -7.24 5.35
C HIS A 150 -14.12 -6.65 3.94
N PRO A 151 -15.02 -5.77 3.47
CA PRO A 151 -14.87 -5.18 2.16
C PRO A 151 -13.61 -4.33 1.98
N VAL A 152 -12.72 -4.80 1.12
CA VAL A 152 -11.55 -4.07 0.62
C VAL A 152 -11.89 -3.38 -0.70
N ALA A 153 -10.96 -2.57 -1.21
CA ALA A 153 -11.17 -1.86 -2.46
C ALA A 153 -12.40 -0.93 -2.49
N MET A 154 -12.97 -0.49 -1.36
CA MET A 154 -14.22 0.30 -1.31
C MET A 154 -14.03 1.84 -1.36
N PRO A 155 -14.95 2.61 -1.95
CA PRO A 155 -15.11 4.03 -1.66
C PRO A 155 -15.74 4.18 -0.28
N TYR A 156 -15.15 5.02 0.57
CA TYR A 156 -15.65 5.26 1.92
C TYR A 156 -16.96 6.07 1.90
N PRO A 157 -18.12 5.50 2.28
CA PRO A 157 -19.35 6.29 2.43
C PRO A 157 -19.16 7.31 3.55
N TYR A 158 -19.29 8.59 3.22
CA TYR A 158 -19.23 9.69 4.19
C TYR A 158 -20.65 9.99 4.69
N LEU A 159 -20.85 10.07 6.00
CA LEU A 159 -22.16 10.36 6.63
C LEU A 159 -23.30 9.44 6.16
N ASN A 160 -23.03 8.13 5.98
CA ASN A 160 -23.99 7.16 5.43
C ASN A 160 -24.54 7.52 4.04
N ALA A 161 -23.87 8.40 3.29
CA ALA A 161 -24.26 8.70 1.92
C ALA A 161 -23.89 7.55 0.98
N ARG A 162 -24.76 7.28 0.02
CA ARG A 162 -24.47 6.37 -1.10
C ARG A 162 -23.33 6.94 -1.95
N ASN A 163 -22.30 6.14 -2.15
CA ASN A 163 -21.20 6.46 -3.06
C ASN A 163 -21.27 5.62 -4.34
N THR A 164 -20.62 6.10 -5.39
CA THR A 164 -20.44 5.35 -6.63
C THR A 164 -18.97 5.03 -6.84
N TYR A 165 -18.70 3.79 -7.21
CA TYR A 165 -17.37 3.38 -7.65
C TYR A 165 -16.98 4.11 -8.93
N ASN A 166 -15.80 4.73 -8.92
CA ASN A 166 -15.12 5.42 -10.02
C ASN A 166 -15.76 5.18 -11.41
N PRO A 167 -16.78 5.96 -11.83
CA PRO A 167 -17.06 6.05 -13.24
C PRO A 167 -15.85 6.76 -13.83
N ARG A 168 -15.30 6.27 -14.94
CA ARG A 168 -14.10 6.81 -15.62
C ARG A 168 -14.25 8.28 -16.09
N ASN A 169 -15.17 9.08 -15.55
CA ASN A 169 -15.46 10.43 -15.98
C ASN A 169 -16.17 11.32 -14.93
N ARG A 170 -15.80 11.31 -13.65
CA ARG A 170 -16.21 12.42 -12.75
C ARG A 170 -15.05 12.87 -11.87
N SER A 171 -14.57 14.06 -12.21
CA SER A 171 -13.82 14.97 -11.34
C SER A 171 -14.32 14.88 -9.90
N CYS A 172 -13.39 14.82 -8.96
CA CYS A 172 -13.68 14.92 -7.52
C CYS A 172 -14.63 16.12 -7.26
N PRO A 173 -15.75 15.96 -6.52
CA PRO A 173 -16.73 17.03 -6.31
C PRO A 173 -16.21 18.23 -5.49
N HIS A 174 -14.96 18.21 -5.04
CA HIS A 174 -14.41 19.23 -4.16
C HIS A 174 -13.28 20.09 -4.75
N VAL A 175 -12.92 19.90 -6.02
CA VAL A 175 -11.90 20.74 -6.69
C VAL A 175 -12.38 21.14 -8.08
N GLN A 176 -13.44 21.94 -8.15
CA GLN A 176 -13.69 22.82 -9.29
C GLN A 176 -13.59 24.26 -8.77
N ARG A 177 -12.38 24.69 -8.40
CA ARG A 177 -12.09 26.13 -8.40
C ARG A 177 -11.92 26.53 -9.86
N GLY A 178 -12.71 27.53 -10.25
CA GLY A 178 -12.95 27.93 -11.62
C GLY A 178 -11.68 28.27 -12.41
N LYS A 179 -11.78 28.01 -13.71
CA LYS A 179 -11.06 28.76 -14.72
C LYS A 179 -12.05 29.09 -15.82
N SER A 180 -12.67 30.26 -15.69
CA SER A 180 -13.22 31.01 -16.80
C SER A 180 -12.05 31.63 -17.56
N GLY A 181 -11.96 31.32 -18.84
CA GLY A 181 -11.11 31.94 -19.86
C GLY A 181 -11.77 31.72 -21.21
#